data_AF-A0A940FNM8-F1
#
_entry.id   AF-A0A940FNM8-F1
#
_cell.length_a   1.000
_cell.length_b   1.000
_cell.length_c   1.000
_cell.angle_alpha   90.00
_cell.angle_beta   90.00
_cell.angle_gamma   90.00
#
_symmetry.space_group_name_H-M   'P 1'
#
loop_
_entity.id
_entity.type
_entity.pdbx_description
1 polymer ?
#
loop_
_entity_poly.entity_id
_entity_poly.type
_entity_poly.pdbx_seq_one_letter_code
_entity_poly.pdbx_strand_id
1 'polypeptide(L)'
;MPNHPLRRTFAKLFPWLAPAHRDGVAQEMPYDDPIRDPEAVLLGLNAPPIRVEVGSELIGLVDASSGGTLMDGIVMLRVKLAEEMGWVIPGVQFRDNPGLTPLGYRLFVWGQAVAEGIVMPGMMGVDPESLSPEQAKAARVGERPATGQLVAWIPQTLEQAAQQGVSADEMLLEHLEVVLRKNLYRLVTPDSLSFALDRRLRLYGRELADELLSRFVTRGEFMLCLRELLKAGRSVRDLPQIVEALYTSCHERCTRGSTPSDAMFGMALQVPQFTPYDLAQSVCRQLGWPPLDERLLRSH
;
A
#
# COMPACT_ATOMS: atom_id res chain seq x y z
N MET A 1 -29.00 15.54 8.46
CA MET A 1 -28.77 14.22 9.10
C MET A 1 -27.75 14.39 10.22
N PRO A 2 -27.92 13.76 11.40
CA PRO A 2 -27.45 14.31 12.66
C PRO A 2 -26.05 13.86 13.09
N ASN A 3 -25.35 14.83 13.69
CA ASN A 3 -24.17 14.76 14.57
C ASN A 3 -23.86 13.37 15.19
N HIS A 4 -22.89 12.65 14.61
CA HIS A 4 -22.23 11.52 15.25
C HIS A 4 -20.88 11.97 15.86
N PRO A 5 -20.58 11.66 17.13
CA PRO A 5 -19.40 12.19 17.86
C PRO A 5 -18.05 11.76 17.26
N LEU A 6 -18.00 10.71 16.43
CA LEU A 6 -16.76 10.23 15.81
C LEU A 6 -16.22 11.13 14.68
N ARG A 7 -17.05 11.96 14.03
CA ARG A 7 -16.58 12.86 12.96
C ARG A 7 -15.69 14.00 13.47
N ARG A 8 -15.91 14.47 14.71
CA ARG A 8 -15.12 15.56 15.31
C ARG A 8 -13.72 15.13 15.71
N THR A 9 -13.54 13.86 16.07
CA THR A 9 -12.22 13.30 16.40
C THR A 9 -11.43 13.00 15.12
N PHE A 10 -12.10 12.54 14.06
CA PHE A 10 -11.50 12.30 12.74
C PHE A 10 -10.97 13.58 12.07
N ALA A 11 -11.72 14.68 12.12
CA ALA A 11 -11.32 15.96 11.52
C ALA A 11 -10.08 16.60 12.19
N LYS A 12 -9.79 16.26 13.45
CA LYS A 12 -8.57 16.73 14.15
C LYS A 12 -7.32 15.93 13.79
N LEU A 13 -7.48 14.68 13.32
CA LEU A 13 -6.39 13.79 12.95
C LEU A 13 -6.01 13.91 11.46
N PHE A 14 -6.91 14.40 10.61
CA PHE A 14 -6.72 14.50 9.15
C PHE A 14 -7.30 15.82 8.59
N PRO A 15 -6.58 16.95 8.71
CA PRO A 15 -7.11 18.29 8.39
C PRO A 15 -7.45 18.54 6.92
N TRP A 16 -6.91 17.74 6.00
CA TRP A 16 -7.12 17.87 4.55
C TRP A 16 -8.43 17.25 4.04
N LEU A 17 -9.27 16.70 4.93
CA LEU A 17 -10.53 16.02 4.61
C LEU A 17 -11.78 16.84 4.95
N ALA A 18 -11.66 18.12 5.33
CA ALA A 18 -12.81 18.98 5.61
C ALA A 18 -13.39 19.58 4.31
N PRO A 19 -14.72 19.55 4.09
CA PRO A 19 -15.33 20.21 2.93
C PRO A 19 -15.25 21.74 3.12
N ALA A 20 -14.77 22.44 2.10
CA ALA A 20 -14.69 23.89 2.07
C ALA A 20 -16.10 24.49 2.25
N HIS A 21 -16.29 25.27 3.31
CA HIS A 21 -17.49 26.06 3.54
C HIS A 21 -17.57 27.15 2.47
N ARG A 22 -18.61 27.12 1.62
CA ARG A 22 -18.90 28.18 0.65
C ARG A 22 -19.68 29.28 1.36
N ASP A 23 -19.02 30.38 1.68
CA ASP A 23 -19.67 31.68 1.82
C ASP A 23 -19.23 32.56 0.64
N GLY A 24 -20.22 33.02 -0.12
CA GLY A 24 -20.02 33.74 -1.37
C GLY A 24 -19.50 35.15 -1.14
N VAL A 25 -18.28 35.39 -1.62
CA VAL A 25 -17.84 36.69 -2.14
C VAL A 25 -17.01 36.38 -3.37
N ALA A 26 -17.39 36.94 -4.52
CA ALA A 26 -16.60 36.86 -5.74
C ALA A 26 -15.30 37.66 -5.55
N GLN A 27 -14.27 37.01 -4.99
CA GLN A 27 -12.89 37.43 -5.15
C GLN A 27 -12.44 36.96 -6.53
N GLU A 28 -12.05 37.91 -7.38
CA GLU A 28 -11.28 37.62 -8.57
C GLU A 28 -10.04 36.81 -8.14
N MET A 29 -10.06 35.51 -8.43
CA MET A 29 -8.90 34.65 -8.17
C MET A 29 -7.79 35.08 -9.13
N PRO A 30 -6.56 35.34 -8.64
CA PRO A 30 -5.42 35.42 -9.54
C PRO A 30 -5.35 34.10 -10.29
N TYR A 31 -5.47 34.15 -11.61
CA TYR A 31 -5.24 32.99 -12.46
C TYR A 31 -3.74 32.74 -12.45
N ASP A 32 -3.27 32.02 -11.43
CA ASP A 32 -1.89 31.56 -11.33
C ASP A 32 -1.73 30.45 -12.36
N ASP A 33 -1.22 30.82 -13.53
CA ASP A 33 -0.96 29.91 -14.64
C ASP A 33 0.10 28.89 -14.19
N PRO A 34 -0.25 27.60 -13.96
CA PRO A 34 0.63 26.61 -13.33
C PRO A 34 1.89 26.30 -14.14
N ILE A 35 2.02 26.88 -15.34
CA ILE A 35 3.17 26.77 -16.24
C ILE A 35 4.34 27.66 -15.78
N ARG A 36 4.12 28.68 -14.94
CA ARG A 36 5.16 29.67 -14.58
C ARG A 36 5.91 29.41 -13.28
N ASP A 37 5.42 28.53 -12.41
CA ASP A 37 6.14 28.15 -11.19
C ASP A 37 7.05 26.93 -11.46
N PRO A 38 8.39 27.11 -11.50
CA PRO A 38 9.31 26.00 -11.68
C PRO A 38 9.16 24.93 -10.59
N GLU A 39 8.75 25.30 -9.38
CA GLU A 39 8.56 24.36 -8.27
C GLU A 39 7.32 23.47 -8.51
N ALA A 40 6.19 24.03 -8.91
CA ALA A 40 5.01 23.27 -9.34
C ALA A 40 5.31 22.31 -10.51
N VAL A 41 6.09 22.77 -11.50
CA VAL A 41 6.52 21.93 -12.63
C VAL A 41 7.40 20.77 -12.15
N LEU A 42 8.40 21.05 -11.30
CA LEU A 42 9.30 20.03 -10.74
C LEU A 42 8.56 19.02 -9.87
N LEU A 43 7.59 19.46 -9.06
CA LEU A 43 6.73 18.57 -8.27
C LEU A 43 5.85 17.69 -9.17
N GLY A 44 5.40 18.22 -10.31
CA GLY A 44 4.62 17.51 -11.33
C GLY A 44 5.40 16.47 -12.14
N LEU A 45 6.74 16.52 -12.14
CA LEU A 45 7.59 15.51 -12.80
C LEU A 45 7.58 14.17 -12.05
N ASN A 46 7.31 14.19 -10.75
CA ASN A 46 7.32 12.98 -9.95
C ASN A 46 6.08 12.13 -10.24
N ALA A 47 6.30 10.88 -10.62
CA ALA A 47 5.21 9.92 -10.71
C ALA A 47 4.61 9.72 -9.31
N PRO A 48 3.27 9.75 -9.16
CA PRO A 48 2.61 9.44 -7.90
C PRO A 48 2.97 8.00 -7.48
N PRO A 49 3.07 7.71 -6.16
CA PRO A 49 3.43 6.39 -5.68
C PRO A 49 2.47 5.29 -6.16
N ILE A 50 1.16 5.59 -6.20
CA ILE A 50 0.11 4.72 -6.70
C ILE A 50 -0.76 5.52 -7.65
N ARG A 51 -0.96 5.02 -8.87
CA ARG A 51 -1.88 5.59 -9.86
C ARG A 51 -2.77 4.51 -10.45
N VAL A 52 -4.03 4.85 -10.67
CA VAL A 52 -4.99 4.05 -11.42
C VAL A 52 -5.44 4.87 -12.62
N GLU A 53 -5.22 4.34 -13.81
CA GLU A 53 -5.77 4.90 -15.04
C GLU A 53 -7.05 4.15 -15.39
N VAL A 54 -8.10 4.87 -15.76
CA VAL A 54 -9.43 4.30 -16.04
C VAL A 54 -9.92 4.69 -17.43
N GLY A 55 -10.60 3.75 -18.10
CA GLY A 55 -11.33 4.00 -19.33
C GLY A 55 -12.61 4.81 -19.10
N SER A 56 -13.21 5.29 -20.19
CA SER A 56 -14.34 6.24 -20.15
C SER A 56 -15.56 5.74 -19.38
N GLU A 57 -15.89 4.44 -19.47
CA GLU A 57 -17.07 3.87 -18.79
C GLU A 57 -16.83 3.65 -17.28
N LEU A 58 -15.56 3.65 -16.85
CA LEU A 58 -15.21 3.44 -15.44
C LEU A 58 -15.13 4.74 -14.64
N ILE A 59 -15.21 5.91 -15.30
CA ILE A 59 -15.12 7.23 -14.64
C ILE A 59 -16.17 7.36 -13.52
N GLY A 60 -17.39 6.86 -13.77
CA GLY A 60 -18.48 6.89 -12.79
C GLY A 60 -18.22 6.07 -11.51
N LEU A 61 -17.29 5.09 -11.53
CA LEU A 61 -16.93 4.32 -10.34
C LEU A 61 -16.11 5.15 -9.34
N VAL A 62 -15.35 6.14 -9.83
CA VAL A 62 -14.46 6.97 -9.01
C VAL A 62 -15.19 8.19 -8.46
N ASP A 63 -16.21 8.67 -9.16
CA ASP A 63 -16.97 9.86 -8.78
C ASP A 63 -18.10 9.55 -7.78
N ALA A 64 -17.93 10.02 -6.54
CA ALA A 64 -18.93 9.88 -5.49
C ALA A 64 -20.26 10.57 -5.84
N SER A 65 -20.26 11.61 -6.68
CA SER A 65 -21.49 12.29 -7.10
C SER A 65 -22.35 11.45 -8.05
N SER A 66 -21.70 10.51 -8.76
CA SER A 66 -22.32 9.49 -9.61
C SER A 66 -22.72 8.23 -8.83
N GLY A 67 -22.56 8.23 -7.49
CA GLY A 67 -22.84 7.07 -6.63
C GLY A 67 -21.69 6.06 -6.55
N GLY A 68 -20.49 6.41 -7.00
CA GLY A 68 -19.31 5.55 -6.91
C GLY A 68 -18.83 5.36 -5.47
N THR A 69 -18.57 4.11 -5.10
CA THR A 69 -18.12 3.64 -3.76
C THR A 69 -16.62 3.35 -3.70
N LEU A 70 -15.92 3.45 -4.84
CA LEU A 70 -14.53 3.03 -4.95
C LEU A 70 -13.61 3.80 -4.01
N MET A 71 -13.83 5.11 -3.85
CA MET A 71 -13.02 5.96 -2.97
C MET A 71 -13.15 5.56 -1.49
N ASP A 72 -14.35 5.21 -1.04
CA ASP A 72 -14.58 4.71 0.33
C ASP A 72 -13.90 3.36 0.53
N GLY A 73 -13.99 2.48 -0.47
CA GLY A 73 -13.28 1.21 -0.49
C GLY A 73 -11.77 1.34 -0.39
N ILE A 74 -11.16 2.36 -1.00
CA ILE A 74 -9.71 2.64 -0.89
C ILE A 74 -9.34 3.06 0.53
N VAL A 75 -10.20 3.83 1.21
CA VAL A 75 -9.97 4.19 2.62
C VAL A 75 -9.96 2.92 3.48
N MET A 76 -10.91 2.01 3.26
CA MET A 76 -10.96 0.73 3.97
C MET A 76 -9.77 -0.16 3.63
N LEU A 77 -9.37 -0.22 2.35
CA LEU A 77 -8.19 -0.95 1.90
C LEU A 77 -6.92 -0.44 2.59
N ARG A 78 -6.78 0.88 2.74
CA ARG A 78 -5.65 1.51 3.44
C ARG A 78 -5.59 1.09 4.90
N VAL A 79 -6.73 1.03 5.59
CA VAL A 79 -6.82 0.54 6.97
C VAL A 79 -6.46 -0.94 7.04
N LYS A 80 -7.07 -1.76 6.17
CA LYS A 80 -6.84 -3.21 6.08
C LYS A 80 -5.36 -3.53 5.89
N LEU A 81 -4.70 -2.94 4.90
CA LEU A 81 -3.27 -3.17 4.66
C LEU A 81 -2.39 -2.68 5.82
N ALA A 82 -2.77 -1.58 6.48
CA ALA A 82 -2.05 -1.10 7.65
C ALA A 82 -2.17 -2.07 8.85
N GLU A 83 -3.35 -2.65 9.05
CA GLU A 83 -3.61 -3.63 10.11
C GLU A 83 -2.96 -4.98 9.83
N GLU A 84 -2.99 -5.46 8.60
CA GLU A 84 -2.43 -6.77 8.23
C GLU A 84 -0.91 -6.73 8.09
N MET A 85 -0.39 -5.77 7.33
CA MET A 85 1.03 -5.70 6.96
C MET A 85 1.83 -4.72 7.82
N GLY A 86 1.16 -3.85 8.60
CA GLY A 86 1.85 -2.88 9.43
C GLY A 86 2.44 -1.71 8.65
N TRP A 87 1.98 -1.43 7.43
CA TRP A 87 2.43 -0.28 6.66
C TRP A 87 1.27 0.45 6.00
N VAL A 88 1.26 1.78 6.15
CA VAL A 88 0.19 2.62 5.59
C VAL A 88 0.55 3.01 4.17
N ILE A 89 -0.25 2.58 3.19
CA ILE A 89 -0.07 3.00 1.79
C ILE A 89 -0.31 4.51 1.62
N PRO A 90 0.34 5.18 0.65
CA PRO A 90 0.02 6.57 0.29
C PRO A 90 -1.34 6.69 -0.39
N GLY A 91 -1.74 7.92 -0.72
CA GLY A 91 -2.96 8.16 -1.51
C GLY A 91 -2.87 7.58 -2.92
N VAL A 92 -4.03 7.17 -3.45
CA VAL A 92 -4.17 6.63 -4.81
C VAL A 92 -4.64 7.75 -5.73
N GLN A 93 -3.89 8.03 -6.81
CA GLN A 93 -4.30 9.01 -7.81
C GLN A 93 -5.05 8.34 -8.96
N PHE A 94 -6.28 8.80 -9.24
CA PHE A 94 -7.04 8.38 -10.41
C PHE A 94 -6.81 9.34 -11.57
N ARG A 95 -6.71 8.79 -12.79
CA ARG A 95 -6.66 9.56 -14.04
C ARG A 95 -7.51 8.87 -15.09
N ASP A 96 -8.26 9.64 -15.86
CA ASP A 96 -8.85 9.15 -17.09
C ASP A 96 -7.76 8.93 -18.14
N ASN A 97 -7.89 7.86 -18.92
CA ASN A 97 -7.01 7.60 -20.05
C ASN A 97 -7.85 7.20 -21.26
N PRO A 98 -8.09 8.11 -22.23
CA PRO A 98 -8.89 7.82 -23.42
C PRO A 98 -8.22 6.81 -24.37
N GLY A 99 -6.94 6.47 -24.14
CA GLY A 99 -6.24 5.41 -24.87
C GLY A 99 -6.51 3.99 -24.32
N LEU A 100 -7.17 3.85 -23.17
CA LEU A 100 -7.59 2.55 -22.66
C LEU A 100 -8.90 2.09 -23.32
N THR A 101 -9.17 0.78 -23.25
CA THR A 101 -10.50 0.28 -23.57
C THR A 101 -11.54 0.91 -22.63
N PRO A 102 -12.77 1.18 -23.08
CA PRO A 102 -13.75 1.92 -22.27
C PRO A 102 -14.02 1.29 -20.88
N LEU A 103 -13.98 -0.05 -20.81
CA LEU A 103 -14.19 -0.87 -19.61
C LEU A 103 -12.89 -1.27 -18.89
N GLY A 104 -11.74 -0.81 -19.38
CA GLY A 104 -10.42 -1.19 -18.89
C GLY A 104 -9.88 -0.23 -17.84
N TYR A 105 -9.00 -0.73 -16.99
CA TYR A 105 -8.16 0.08 -16.11
C TYR A 105 -6.73 -0.45 -16.06
N ARG A 106 -5.79 0.39 -15.66
CA ARG A 106 -4.37 0.05 -15.49
C ARG A 106 -3.84 0.59 -14.17
N LEU A 107 -3.13 -0.27 -13.44
CA LEU A 107 -2.55 0.01 -12.13
C LEU A 107 -1.06 0.30 -12.26
N PHE A 108 -0.61 1.37 -11.61
CA PHE A 108 0.77 1.82 -11.61
C PHE A 108 1.30 1.96 -10.19
N VAL A 109 2.54 1.53 -10.00
CA VAL A 109 3.32 1.79 -8.78
C VAL A 109 4.61 2.48 -9.19
N TRP A 110 4.83 3.69 -8.67
CA TRP A 110 5.97 4.56 -9.03
C TRP A 110 6.14 4.72 -10.56
N GLY A 111 5.03 4.97 -11.25
CA GLY A 111 5.02 5.19 -12.71
C GLY A 111 5.20 3.92 -13.57
N GLN A 112 5.48 2.76 -12.98
CA GLN A 112 5.53 1.49 -13.71
C GLN A 112 4.15 0.83 -13.72
N ALA A 113 3.66 0.45 -14.89
CA ALA A 113 2.46 -0.36 -15.03
C ALA A 113 2.73 -1.76 -14.44
N VAL A 114 1.95 -2.16 -13.44
CA VAL A 114 2.14 -3.43 -12.73
C VAL A 114 0.99 -4.42 -12.94
N ALA A 115 -0.18 -3.93 -13.34
CA ALA A 115 -1.34 -4.75 -13.66
C ALA A 115 -2.36 -3.97 -14.49
N GLU A 116 -3.26 -4.70 -15.15
CA GLU A 116 -4.41 -4.15 -15.86
C GLU A 116 -5.60 -5.10 -15.73
N GLY A 117 -6.81 -4.60 -15.96
CA GLY A 117 -8.01 -5.41 -15.84
C GLY A 117 -9.20 -4.77 -16.55
N ILE A 118 -10.25 -5.55 -16.70
CA ILE A 118 -11.52 -5.12 -17.29
C ILE A 118 -12.63 -5.44 -16.30
N VAL A 119 -13.50 -4.47 -16.05
CA VAL A 119 -14.70 -4.63 -15.21
C VAL A 119 -15.91 -4.02 -15.91
N MET A 120 -17.11 -4.49 -15.61
CA MET A 120 -18.34 -3.99 -16.23
C MET A 120 -19.24 -3.28 -15.21
N PRO A 121 -19.22 -1.93 -15.18
CA PRO A 121 -20.13 -1.14 -14.34
C PRO A 121 -21.59 -1.50 -14.58
N GLY A 122 -22.40 -1.47 -13.52
CA GLY A 122 -23.83 -1.80 -13.59
C GLY A 122 -24.16 -3.30 -13.72
N MET A 123 -23.15 -4.17 -13.80
CA MET A 123 -23.29 -5.62 -13.82
C MET A 123 -22.66 -6.22 -12.55
N MET A 124 -23.05 -7.44 -12.20
CA MET A 124 -22.44 -8.21 -11.11
C MET A 124 -21.66 -9.38 -11.68
N GLY A 125 -20.43 -9.57 -11.21
CA GLY A 125 -19.63 -10.75 -11.51
C GLY A 125 -19.98 -11.91 -10.57
N VAL A 126 -20.31 -13.06 -11.13
CA VAL A 126 -20.56 -14.31 -10.39
C VAL A 126 -19.71 -15.45 -10.95
N ASP A 127 -19.60 -16.53 -10.19
CA ASP A 127 -19.04 -17.79 -10.70
C ASP A 127 -19.90 -18.31 -11.86
N PRO A 128 -19.35 -18.55 -13.07
CA PRO A 128 -20.09 -19.12 -14.18
C PRO A 128 -20.79 -20.44 -13.84
N GLU A 129 -20.23 -21.24 -12.93
CA GLU A 129 -20.79 -22.54 -12.54
C GLU A 129 -22.06 -22.41 -11.69
N SER A 130 -22.33 -21.25 -11.11
CA SER A 130 -23.55 -21.01 -10.31
C SER A 130 -24.77 -20.64 -11.16
N LEU A 131 -24.60 -20.49 -12.48
CA LEU A 131 -25.66 -20.09 -13.41
C LEU A 131 -26.42 -21.27 -14.00
N SER A 132 -27.72 -21.09 -14.24
CA SER A 132 -28.48 -22.04 -15.06
C SER A 132 -27.98 -22.04 -16.52
N PRO A 133 -28.22 -23.11 -17.30
CA PRO A 133 -27.78 -23.17 -18.71
C PRO A 133 -28.31 -22.03 -19.59
N GLU A 134 -29.49 -21.48 -19.27
CA GLU A 134 -30.06 -20.35 -20.00
C GLU A 134 -29.38 -19.03 -19.61
N GLN A 135 -29.12 -18.84 -18.31
CA GLN A 135 -28.43 -17.66 -17.79
C GLN A 135 -26.99 -17.61 -18.27
N ALA A 136 -26.27 -18.73 -18.25
CA ALA A 136 -24.90 -18.84 -18.70
C ALA A 136 -24.74 -18.45 -20.18
N LYS A 137 -25.73 -18.78 -21.03
CA LYS A 137 -25.73 -18.39 -22.45
C LYS A 137 -25.94 -16.89 -22.67
N ALA A 138 -26.65 -16.22 -21.78
CA ALA A 138 -26.94 -14.79 -21.86
C ALA A 138 -25.87 -13.93 -21.17
N ALA A 139 -25.11 -14.51 -20.24
CA ALA A 139 -24.07 -13.82 -19.49
C ALA A 139 -22.85 -13.49 -20.36
N ARG A 140 -22.19 -12.37 -20.05
CA ARG A 140 -20.88 -12.06 -20.63
C ARG A 140 -19.80 -12.72 -19.80
N VAL A 141 -18.95 -13.55 -20.41
CA VAL A 141 -17.83 -14.19 -19.71
C VAL A 141 -16.58 -13.31 -19.81
N GLY A 142 -15.87 -13.18 -18.70
CA GLY A 142 -14.55 -12.58 -18.63
C GLY A 142 -13.70 -13.27 -17.56
N GLU A 143 -12.65 -12.60 -17.12
CA GLU A 143 -11.76 -13.08 -16.06
C GLU A 143 -11.77 -12.10 -14.89
N ARG A 144 -11.72 -12.63 -13.66
CA ARG A 144 -11.54 -11.84 -12.44
C ARG A 144 -10.08 -11.35 -12.40
N PRO A 145 -9.81 -10.03 -12.46
CA PRO A 145 -8.44 -9.53 -12.61
C PRO A 145 -7.48 -9.92 -11.48
N ALA A 146 -7.99 -10.07 -10.25
CA ALA A 146 -7.18 -10.43 -9.09
C ALA A 146 -6.69 -11.90 -9.10
N THR A 147 -7.49 -12.81 -9.65
CA THR A 147 -7.27 -14.27 -9.55
C THR A 147 -7.07 -14.97 -10.89
N GLY A 148 -7.48 -14.34 -12.00
CA GLY A 148 -7.54 -14.94 -13.34
C GLY A 148 -8.66 -15.98 -13.51
N GLN A 149 -9.53 -16.17 -12.50
CA GLN A 149 -10.64 -17.12 -12.60
C GLN A 149 -11.74 -16.59 -13.52
N LEU A 150 -12.44 -17.50 -14.20
CA LEU A 150 -13.58 -17.12 -15.03
C LEU A 150 -14.67 -16.45 -14.18
N VAL A 151 -15.26 -15.40 -14.74
CA VAL A 151 -16.40 -14.68 -14.13
C VAL A 151 -17.48 -14.48 -15.19
N ALA A 152 -18.72 -14.72 -14.80
CA ALA A 152 -19.89 -14.40 -15.61
C ALA A 152 -20.51 -13.10 -15.11
N TRP A 153 -20.66 -12.14 -16.01
CA TRP A 153 -21.26 -10.86 -15.71
C TRP A 153 -22.75 -10.88 -16.04
N ILE A 154 -23.55 -10.66 -15.01
CA ILE A 154 -25.01 -10.74 -15.06
C ILE A 154 -25.67 -9.43 -14.60
N PRO A 155 -26.90 -9.14 -15.06
CA PRO A 155 -27.65 -7.99 -14.56
C PRO A 155 -27.90 -8.08 -13.06
N GLN A 156 -27.87 -6.94 -12.37
CA GLN A 156 -28.15 -6.84 -10.92
C GLN A 156 -29.56 -7.35 -10.53
N THR A 157 -30.49 -7.43 -11.49
CA THR A 157 -31.86 -7.88 -11.25
C THR A 157 -32.00 -9.39 -11.09
N LEU A 158 -30.97 -10.19 -11.39
CA LEU A 158 -31.01 -11.64 -11.21
C LEU A 158 -30.76 -12.01 -9.75
N GLU A 159 -31.41 -13.08 -9.28
CA GLU A 159 -31.29 -13.55 -7.90
C GLU A 159 -29.84 -13.93 -7.54
N GLN A 160 -29.12 -14.58 -8.47
CA GLN A 160 -27.70 -14.94 -8.31
C GLN A 160 -26.82 -13.71 -8.03
N ALA A 161 -27.16 -12.56 -8.64
CA ALA A 161 -26.43 -11.32 -8.44
C ALA A 161 -26.54 -10.82 -6.99
N ALA A 162 -27.71 -11.00 -6.35
CA ALA A 162 -27.93 -10.62 -4.96
C ALA A 162 -27.29 -11.60 -3.96
N GLN A 163 -27.17 -12.88 -4.32
CA GLN A 163 -26.65 -13.90 -3.41
C GLN A 163 -25.11 -14.00 -3.43
N GLN A 164 -24.48 -13.85 -4.61
CA GLN A 164 -23.06 -14.14 -4.82
C GLN A 164 -22.35 -13.12 -5.71
N GLY A 165 -23.07 -12.09 -6.16
CA GLY A 165 -22.50 -11.10 -7.05
C GLY A 165 -21.45 -10.24 -6.36
N VAL A 166 -20.36 -9.98 -7.09
CA VAL A 166 -19.36 -8.97 -6.76
C VAL A 166 -19.50 -7.82 -7.76
N SER A 167 -19.54 -6.58 -7.26
CA SER A 167 -19.67 -5.41 -8.13
C SER A 167 -18.36 -5.07 -8.86
N ALA A 168 -18.44 -4.20 -9.87
CA ALA A 168 -17.28 -3.75 -10.62
C ALA A 168 -16.25 -2.99 -9.74
N ASP A 169 -16.71 -2.17 -8.80
CA ASP A 169 -15.85 -1.43 -7.87
C ASP A 169 -15.19 -2.37 -6.85
N GLU A 170 -15.92 -3.34 -6.30
CA GLU A 170 -15.37 -4.35 -5.40
C GLU A 170 -14.29 -5.19 -6.09
N MET A 171 -14.52 -5.60 -7.34
CA MET A 171 -13.54 -6.38 -8.11
C MET A 171 -12.28 -5.58 -8.45
N LEU A 172 -12.41 -4.27 -8.71
CA LEU A 172 -11.26 -3.38 -8.88
C LEU A 172 -10.48 -3.24 -7.57
N LEU A 173 -11.18 -3.03 -6.44
CA LEU A 173 -10.56 -2.94 -5.11
C LEU A 173 -9.82 -4.22 -4.73
N GLU A 174 -10.41 -5.38 -4.99
CA GLU A 174 -9.79 -6.68 -4.78
C GLU A 174 -8.47 -6.80 -5.57
N HIS A 175 -8.49 -6.42 -6.84
CA HIS A 175 -7.28 -6.44 -7.65
C HIS A 175 -6.23 -5.44 -7.17
N LEU A 176 -6.66 -4.22 -6.81
CA LEU A 176 -5.78 -3.22 -6.22
C LEU A 176 -5.15 -3.73 -4.92
N GLU A 177 -5.89 -4.40 -4.06
CA GLU A 177 -5.37 -5.01 -2.83
C GLU A 177 -4.24 -6.01 -3.13
N VAL A 178 -4.49 -6.96 -4.03
CA VAL A 178 -3.51 -8.00 -4.39
C VAL A 178 -2.24 -7.36 -4.95
N VAL A 179 -2.38 -6.39 -5.84
CA VAL A 179 -1.26 -5.68 -6.46
C VAL A 179 -0.48 -4.84 -5.44
N LEU A 180 -1.17 -4.11 -4.58
CA LEU A 180 -0.53 -3.29 -3.55
C LEU A 180 0.16 -4.15 -2.50
N ARG A 181 -0.42 -5.27 -2.08
CA ARG A 181 0.23 -6.21 -1.15
C ARG A 181 1.53 -6.75 -1.74
N LYS A 182 1.53 -7.15 -3.02
CA LYS A 182 2.72 -7.61 -3.74
C LYS A 182 3.79 -6.52 -3.91
N ASN A 183 3.40 -5.25 -4.00
CA ASN A 183 4.30 -4.13 -4.24
C ASN A 183 4.56 -3.26 -2.99
N LEU A 184 4.07 -3.66 -1.81
CA LEU A 184 4.08 -2.82 -0.62
C LEU A 184 5.49 -2.41 -0.19
N TYR A 185 6.47 -3.28 -0.36
CA TYR A 185 7.88 -3.00 -0.11
C TYR A 185 8.41 -1.80 -0.92
N ARG A 186 7.87 -1.55 -2.12
CA ARG A 186 8.25 -0.40 -2.96
C ARG A 186 7.70 0.92 -2.42
N LEU A 187 6.64 0.87 -1.62
CA LEU A 187 5.98 2.03 -1.04
C LEU A 187 6.60 2.46 0.31
N VAL A 188 7.60 1.72 0.80
CA VAL A 188 8.41 2.12 1.96
C VAL A 188 9.39 3.19 1.49
N THR A 189 9.21 4.43 1.94
CA THR A 189 10.07 5.59 1.62
C THR A 189 10.80 6.08 2.87
N PRO A 190 11.86 6.89 2.72
CA PRO A 190 12.51 7.53 3.86
C PRO A 190 11.53 8.32 4.74
N ASP A 191 10.60 9.06 4.14
CA ASP A 191 9.61 9.87 4.88
C ASP A 191 8.59 9.02 5.62
N SER A 192 8.06 7.99 4.97
CA SER A 192 7.12 7.06 5.63
C SER A 192 7.80 6.27 6.74
N LEU A 193 9.10 5.95 6.61
CA LEU A 193 9.89 5.39 7.70
C LEU A 193 10.06 6.38 8.87
N SER A 194 10.30 7.68 8.60
CA SER A 194 10.41 8.70 9.67
C SER A 194 9.12 8.71 10.45
N PHE A 195 8.02 8.83 9.72
CA PHE A 195 6.71 8.86 10.30
C PHE A 195 6.40 7.59 11.12
N ALA A 196 6.77 6.41 10.61
CA ALA A 196 6.57 5.15 11.30
C ALA A 196 7.38 5.06 12.60
N LEU A 197 8.69 5.34 12.56
CA LEU A 197 9.56 5.37 13.74
C LEU A 197 9.03 6.40 14.76
N ASP A 198 8.78 7.61 14.28
CA ASP A 198 8.34 8.71 15.12
C ASP A 198 6.99 8.48 15.73
N ARG A 199 6.05 7.75 15.11
CA ARG A 199 4.68 7.60 15.64
C ARG A 199 4.46 6.27 16.36
N ARG A 200 5.04 5.18 15.85
CA ARG A 200 4.77 3.82 16.35
C ARG A 200 5.69 3.39 17.46
N LEU A 201 6.90 3.96 17.54
CA LEU A 201 7.83 3.67 18.61
C LEU A 201 7.75 4.67 19.78
N ARG A 202 6.92 5.73 19.69
CA ARG A 202 6.83 6.77 20.75
C ARG A 202 6.65 6.20 22.15
N LEU A 203 5.81 5.19 22.28
CA LEU A 203 5.42 4.62 23.57
C LEU A 203 6.31 3.43 23.96
N TYR A 204 6.87 2.71 22.98
CA TYR A 204 7.60 1.46 23.19
C TYR A 204 8.74 1.33 22.19
N GLY A 205 9.96 1.04 22.68
CA GLY A 205 11.10 0.69 21.83
C GLY A 205 11.83 1.86 21.16
N ARG A 206 11.49 3.13 21.47
CA ARG A 206 12.19 4.30 20.89
C ARG A 206 13.66 4.37 21.26
N GLU A 207 13.99 4.24 22.54
CA GLU A 207 15.38 4.28 23.01
C GLU A 207 16.22 3.17 22.36
N LEU A 208 15.66 1.95 22.29
CA LEU A 208 16.30 0.81 21.64
C LEU A 208 16.48 1.02 20.13
N ALA A 209 15.51 1.64 19.46
CA ALA A 209 15.61 1.98 18.05
C ALA A 209 16.68 3.06 17.79
N ASP A 210 16.75 4.10 18.62
CA ASP A 210 17.76 5.15 18.51
C ASP A 210 19.17 4.56 18.75
N GLU A 211 19.30 3.65 19.70
CA GLU A 211 20.55 2.92 19.94
C GLU A 211 20.92 2.00 18.76
N LEU A 212 19.96 1.22 18.26
CA LEU A 212 20.13 0.36 17.08
C LEU A 212 20.63 1.16 15.87
N LEU A 213 19.96 2.29 15.59
CA LEU A 213 20.21 3.15 14.42
C LEU A 213 21.49 3.98 14.53
N SER A 214 22.02 4.17 15.74
CA SER A 214 23.27 4.91 15.98
C SER A 214 24.49 4.01 16.06
N ARG A 215 24.33 2.77 16.56
CA ARG A 215 25.46 1.87 16.86
C ARG A 215 25.66 0.74 15.86
N PHE A 216 24.59 0.20 15.27
CA PHE A 216 24.68 -1.08 14.55
C PHE A 216 24.25 -1.01 13.09
N VAL A 217 23.16 -0.30 12.79
CA VAL A 217 22.60 -0.25 11.44
C VAL A 217 22.24 1.19 11.07
N THR A 218 22.47 1.56 9.83
CA THR A 218 21.99 2.83 9.31
C THR A 218 20.48 2.77 9.10
N ARG A 219 19.87 3.95 9.06
CA ARG A 219 18.46 4.09 8.69
C ARG A 219 18.13 3.52 7.31
N GLY A 220 19.06 3.61 6.35
CA GLY A 220 18.91 3.03 5.02
C GLY A 220 18.86 1.51 5.07
N GLU A 221 19.76 0.89 5.83
CA GLU A 221 19.78 -0.57 6.03
C GLU A 221 18.52 -1.07 6.74
N PHE A 222 18.05 -0.34 7.77
CA PHE A 222 16.79 -0.67 8.44
C PHE A 222 15.60 -0.58 7.46
N MET A 223 15.55 0.46 6.63
CA MET A 223 14.53 0.59 5.59
C MET A 223 14.57 -0.61 4.63
N LEU A 224 15.74 -0.97 4.13
CA LEU A 224 15.91 -2.11 3.22
C LEU A 224 15.54 -3.43 3.89
N CYS A 225 15.88 -3.62 5.17
CA CYS A 225 15.44 -4.77 5.97
C CYS A 225 13.90 -4.88 6.02
N LEU A 226 13.20 -3.79 6.31
CA LEU A 226 11.72 -3.78 6.30
C LEU A 226 11.16 -4.09 4.90
N ARG A 227 11.82 -3.61 3.84
CA ARG A 227 11.44 -3.92 2.46
C ARG A 227 11.59 -5.41 2.16
N GLU A 228 12.68 -6.05 2.58
CA GLU A 228 12.88 -7.50 2.39
C GLU A 228 11.83 -8.32 3.14
N LEU A 229 11.49 -7.93 4.38
CA LEU A 229 10.41 -8.57 5.14
C LEU A 229 9.06 -8.45 4.42
N LEU A 230 8.70 -7.24 3.98
CA LEU A 230 7.45 -6.99 3.24
C LEU A 230 7.42 -7.70 1.89
N LYS A 231 8.56 -7.77 1.18
CA LYS A 231 8.69 -8.49 -0.10
C LYS A 231 8.43 -9.99 0.08
N ALA A 232 8.83 -10.55 1.21
CA ALA A 232 8.53 -11.93 1.62
C ALA A 232 7.14 -12.10 2.26
N GLY A 233 6.29 -11.07 2.25
CA GLY A 233 4.94 -11.11 2.84
C GLY A 233 4.94 -11.20 4.37
N ARG A 234 6.02 -10.79 5.04
CA ARG A 234 6.08 -10.72 6.50
C ARG A 234 5.54 -9.39 6.98
N SER A 235 4.61 -9.44 7.93
CA SER A 235 4.03 -8.24 8.53
C SER A 235 5.07 -7.49 9.35
N VAL A 236 5.13 -6.16 9.19
CA VAL A 236 5.97 -5.26 9.99
C VAL A 236 5.13 -4.48 11.02
N ARG A 237 4.00 -5.05 11.43
CA ARG A 237 3.07 -4.44 12.40
C ARG A 237 3.66 -4.30 13.80
N ASP A 238 4.49 -5.24 14.22
CA ASP A 238 5.18 -5.17 15.51
C ASP A 238 6.60 -4.61 15.33
N LEU A 239 6.68 -3.30 15.04
CA LEU A 239 7.98 -2.62 14.91
C LEU A 239 8.84 -2.73 16.18
N PRO A 240 8.31 -2.60 17.41
CA PRO A 240 9.11 -2.81 18.61
C PRO A 240 9.80 -4.18 18.66
N GLN A 241 9.08 -5.27 18.37
CA GLN A 241 9.68 -6.61 18.33
C GLN A 241 10.72 -6.76 17.22
N ILE A 242 10.50 -6.14 16.05
CA ILE A 242 11.49 -6.16 14.95
C ILE A 242 12.77 -5.43 15.36
N VAL A 243 12.64 -4.28 16.03
CA VAL A 243 13.78 -3.51 16.55
C VAL A 243 14.54 -4.34 17.59
N GLU A 244 13.84 -4.98 18.53
CA GLU A 244 14.46 -5.83 19.54
C GLU A 244 15.18 -7.04 18.93
N ALA A 245 14.55 -7.71 17.97
CA ALA A 245 15.14 -8.83 17.24
C ALA A 245 16.43 -8.43 16.50
N LEU A 246 16.42 -7.27 15.84
CA LEU A 246 17.60 -6.72 15.18
C LEU A 246 18.69 -6.34 16.17
N TYR A 247 18.33 -5.65 17.25
CA TYR A 247 19.27 -5.23 18.27
C TYR A 247 20.00 -6.43 18.88
N THR A 248 19.25 -7.44 19.33
CA THR A 248 19.80 -8.69 19.88
C THR A 248 20.72 -9.37 18.88
N SER A 249 20.30 -9.50 17.62
CA SER A 249 21.10 -10.14 16.56
C SER A 249 22.38 -9.37 16.24
N CYS A 250 22.34 -8.05 16.19
CA CYS A 250 23.50 -7.21 15.91
C CYS A 250 24.47 -7.21 17.09
N HIS A 251 23.94 -7.11 18.32
CA HIS A 251 24.72 -7.17 19.55
C HIS A 251 25.47 -8.50 19.68
N GLU A 252 24.79 -9.64 19.48
CA GLU A 252 25.41 -10.97 19.51
C GLU A 252 26.53 -11.15 18.47
N ARG A 253 26.38 -10.59 17.27
CA ARG A 253 27.44 -10.69 16.24
C ARG A 253 28.65 -9.83 16.59
N CYS A 254 28.43 -8.65 17.17
CA CYS A 254 29.53 -7.78 17.60
C CYS A 254 30.31 -8.37 18.80
N THR A 255 29.61 -9.04 19.74
CA THR A 255 30.26 -9.70 20.88
C THR A 255 31.01 -10.97 20.48
N ARG A 256 30.52 -11.73 19.49
CA ARG A 256 31.25 -12.90 18.96
C ARG A 256 32.48 -12.52 18.13
N GLY A 257 32.48 -11.34 17.51
CA GLY A 257 33.59 -10.82 16.72
C GLY A 257 34.69 -10.14 17.53
N SER A 258 34.47 -9.86 18.82
CA SER A 258 35.46 -9.22 19.69
C SER A 258 36.22 -10.26 20.50
N THR A 259 37.55 -10.23 20.41
CA THR A 259 38.38 -11.01 21.34
C THR A 259 38.43 -10.31 22.72
N PRO A 260 38.69 -11.03 23.82
CA PRO A 260 38.88 -10.42 25.14
C PRO A 260 39.99 -9.35 25.15
N SER A 261 40.98 -9.49 24.25
CA SER A 261 42.05 -8.52 24.05
C SER A 261 41.51 -7.20 23.46
N ASP A 262 40.64 -7.24 22.46
CA ASP A 262 40.09 -6.04 21.81
C ASP A 262 39.27 -5.18 22.78
N ALA A 263 38.50 -5.84 23.66
CA ALA A 263 37.76 -5.19 24.74
C ALA A 263 38.67 -4.54 25.80
N MET A 264 39.85 -5.14 26.06
CA MET A 264 40.84 -4.65 27.02
C MET A 264 41.65 -3.46 26.48
N PHE A 265 41.90 -3.41 25.16
CA PHE A 265 42.64 -2.32 24.51
C PHE A 265 41.77 -1.17 24.00
N GLY A 266 40.46 -1.19 24.26
CA GLY A 266 39.55 -0.13 23.84
C GLY A 266 39.47 0.04 22.32
N MET A 267 39.80 -1.02 21.55
CA MET A 267 39.68 -0.97 20.10
C MET A 267 38.21 -0.95 19.70
N ALA A 268 37.86 -0.08 18.75
CA ALA A 268 36.51 0.00 18.22
C ALA A 268 36.08 -1.39 17.71
N LEU A 269 34.96 -1.89 18.25
CA LEU A 269 34.31 -3.09 17.73
C LEU A 269 34.20 -2.96 16.22
N GLN A 270 34.81 -3.87 15.46
CA GLN A 270 34.54 -3.94 14.03
C GLN A 270 33.08 -4.31 13.86
N VAL A 271 32.24 -3.32 13.55
CA VAL A 271 30.83 -3.55 13.21
C VAL A 271 30.85 -4.34 11.90
N PRO A 272 30.35 -5.60 11.89
CA PRO A 272 30.28 -6.36 10.66
C PRO A 272 29.41 -5.60 9.64
N GLN A 273 29.79 -5.56 8.37
CA GLN A 273 28.88 -5.03 7.35
C GLN A 273 27.69 -5.99 7.24
N PHE A 274 26.50 -5.51 7.58
CA PHE A 274 25.27 -6.30 7.48
C PHE A 274 24.61 -6.04 6.12
N THR A 275 24.35 -7.08 5.35
CA THR A 275 23.47 -6.90 4.18
C THR A 275 22.01 -6.75 4.67
N PRO A 276 21.15 -6.00 3.96
CA PRO A 276 19.74 -5.89 4.32
C PRO A 276 19.03 -7.24 4.41
N TYR A 277 19.42 -8.19 3.56
CA TYR A 277 18.92 -9.55 3.60
C TYR A 277 19.35 -10.28 4.88
N ASP A 278 20.61 -10.15 5.31
CA ASP A 278 21.09 -10.77 6.56
C ASP A 278 20.37 -10.22 7.80
N LEU A 279 20.06 -8.92 7.78
CA LEU A 279 19.27 -8.28 8.82
C LEU A 279 17.85 -8.87 8.84
N ALA A 280 17.16 -8.89 7.70
CA ALA A 280 15.81 -9.43 7.61
C ALA A 280 15.76 -10.93 7.97
N GLN A 281 16.75 -11.70 7.54
CA GLN A 281 16.91 -13.12 7.89
C GLN A 281 17.14 -13.32 9.40
N SER A 282 17.87 -12.41 10.04
CA SER A 282 18.05 -12.44 11.50
C SER A 282 16.75 -12.15 12.25
N VAL A 283 15.94 -11.22 11.76
CA VAL A 283 14.59 -10.96 12.30
C VAL A 283 13.73 -12.21 12.18
N CYS A 284 13.70 -12.82 10.99
CA CYS A 284 12.94 -14.06 10.79
C CYS A 284 13.35 -15.15 11.79
N ARG A 285 14.66 -15.32 12.03
CA ARG A 285 15.16 -16.30 12.99
C ARG A 285 14.71 -16.00 14.42
N GLN A 286 14.88 -14.76 14.88
CA GLN A 286 14.55 -14.37 16.26
C GLN A 286 13.04 -14.43 16.53
N LEU A 287 12.21 -14.06 15.55
CA LEU A 287 10.75 -14.08 15.68
C LEU A 287 10.12 -15.43 15.27
N GLY A 288 10.93 -16.45 14.94
CA GLY A 288 10.45 -17.77 14.56
C GLY A 288 9.70 -17.83 13.23
N TRP A 289 9.90 -16.86 12.33
CA TRP A 289 9.29 -16.85 11.01
C TRP A 289 10.02 -17.79 10.04
N PRO A 290 9.32 -18.32 9.01
CA PRO A 290 9.98 -19.10 7.98
C PRO A 290 11.06 -18.26 7.29
N PRO A 291 12.22 -18.87 6.98
CA PRO A 291 13.36 -18.17 6.39
C PRO A 291 12.98 -17.50 5.07
N LEU A 292 13.69 -16.43 4.73
CA LEU A 292 13.51 -15.73 3.46
C LEU A 292 14.04 -16.62 2.33
N ASP A 293 13.22 -16.87 1.31
CA ASP A 293 13.64 -17.65 0.15
C ASP A 293 14.64 -16.84 -0.70
N GLU A 294 15.84 -17.40 -0.90
CA GLU A 294 16.89 -16.79 -1.75
C GLU A 294 16.40 -16.57 -3.19
N ARG A 295 15.40 -17.32 -3.67
CA ARG A 295 14.85 -17.16 -5.02
C ARG A 295 14.14 -15.81 -5.20
N LEU A 296 13.57 -15.24 -4.14
CA LEU A 296 12.93 -13.92 -4.16
C LEU A 296 13.93 -12.77 -4.35
N LEU A 297 15.23 -13.04 -4.21
CA LEU A 297 16.31 -12.08 -4.49
C LEU A 297 16.63 -11.95 -5.99
N ARG A 298 16.39 -13.00 -6.79
CA ARG A 298 16.78 -13.05 -8.22
C ARG A 298 15.69 -12.57 -9.18
N SER A 299 14.49 -12.27 -8.69
CA SER A 299 13.41 -11.71 -9.50
C SER A 299 13.54 -10.18 -9.56
N HIS A 300 14.52 -9.71 -10.34
CA HIS A 300 14.64 -8.33 -10.80
C HIS A 300 15.12 -8.35 -12.25
#